data_AF-A0AAD8FIP9-F1
#
_entry.id   AF-A0AAD8FIP9-F1
#
_cell.length_a   1.000
_cell.length_b   1.000
_cell.length_c   1.000
_cell.angle_alpha   90.00
_cell.angle_beta   90.00
_cell.angle_gamma   90.00
#
_symmetry.space_group_name_H-M   'P 1'
#
loop_
_entity.id
_entity.type
_entity.pdbx_description
1 polymer ?
#
loop_
_entity_poly.entity_id
_entity_poly.type
_entity_poly.pdbx_seq_one_letter_code
_entity_poly.pdbx_strand_id
1 'polypeptide(L)'
;MVGSVVIFLVLSLIQICYGSQCQRRVCYYSNWSQYRSGVGKFLPEDIDPFLCTHLIFAFAKVKNSKIEAVEWNDEDTDEIKGLYSRLNKLKEVNPELKTLLAVGGASAGSTPFTEMVATAETRKSFVQTSLMYLRQRHFDGLDLDWEYPGTSVFLKINIGLHCWY
;
A
#
# COMPACT_ATOMS: atom_id res chain seq x y z
N MET A 1 46.63 -15.83 23.96
CA MET A 1 45.30 -16.51 23.88
C MET A 1 44.13 -15.58 24.15
N VAL A 2 44.22 -14.61 25.06
CA VAL A 2 43.11 -13.69 25.39
C VAL A 2 42.74 -12.73 24.24
N GLY A 3 43.71 -12.18 23.50
CA GLY A 3 43.45 -11.22 22.42
C GLY A 3 42.69 -11.79 21.21
N SER A 4 42.92 -13.06 20.87
CA SER A 4 42.21 -13.72 19.77
C SER A 4 40.72 -13.93 20.09
N VAL A 5 40.38 -14.26 21.34
CA VAL A 5 38.99 -14.45 21.78
C VAL A 5 38.18 -13.15 21.71
N VAL A 6 38.80 -12.02 22.07
CA VAL A 6 38.16 -10.69 21.99
C VAL A 6 37.88 -10.29 20.54
N ILE A 7 38.81 -10.55 19.62
CA ILE A 7 38.64 -10.25 18.18
C ILE A 7 37.50 -11.09 17.58
N PHE A 8 37.43 -12.38 17.90
CA PHE A 8 36.32 -13.24 17.44
C PHE A 8 34.96 -12.81 18.00
N LEU A 9 34.89 -12.40 19.27
CA LEU A 9 33.65 -11.89 19.86
C LEU A 9 33.19 -10.58 19.20
N VAL A 10 34.11 -9.64 18.95
CA VAL A 10 33.79 -8.37 18.27
C VAL A 10 33.33 -8.62 16.82
N LEU A 11 34.00 -9.50 16.07
CA LEU A 11 33.58 -9.85 14.71
C LEU A 11 32.20 -10.56 14.69
N SER A 12 31.93 -11.42 15.67
CA SER A 12 30.62 -12.08 15.79
C SER A 12 29.48 -11.12 16.12
N LEU A 13 29.74 -10.08 16.93
CA LEU A 13 28.78 -9.03 17.23
C LEU A 13 28.50 -8.14 16.03
N ILE A 14 29.53 -7.80 15.24
CA ILE A 14 29.38 -7.03 13.99
C ILE A 14 28.51 -7.80 12.98
N GLN A 15 28.68 -9.12 12.85
CA GLN A 15 27.87 -9.96 11.95
C GLN A 15 26.38 -9.98 12.33
N ILE A 16 26.04 -9.89 13.63
CA ILE A 16 24.66 -9.82 14.11
C ILE A 16 24.01 -8.48 13.74
N CYS A 17 24.78 -7.39 13.68
CA CYS A 17 24.29 -6.07 13.27
C CYS A 17 23.94 -6.00 11.76
N TYR A 18 24.63 -6.75 10.90
CA TYR A 18 24.34 -6.82 9.46
C TYR A 18 23.14 -7.72 9.12
N GLY A 19 22.67 -8.53 10.08
CA GLY A 19 21.65 -9.56 9.85
C GLY A 19 20.20 -9.12 10.02
N SER A 20 19.92 -7.86 10.35
CA SER A 20 18.55 -7.35 10.36
C SER A 20 18.08 -7.16 8.91
N GLN A 21 17.69 -8.25 8.25
CA GLN A 21 16.93 -8.13 7.01
C GLN A 21 15.69 -7.30 7.33
N CYS A 22 15.57 -6.13 6.71
CA CYS A 22 14.35 -5.33 6.72
C CYS A 22 13.25 -6.12 6.00
N GLN A 23 12.66 -7.09 6.70
CA GLN A 23 11.66 -7.96 6.16
C GLN A 23 10.34 -7.19 6.12
N ARG A 24 9.89 -6.85 4.92
CA ARG A 24 8.59 -6.24 4.72
C ARG A 24 7.50 -7.28 4.90
N ARG A 25 6.63 -7.09 5.87
CA ARG A 25 5.32 -7.75 5.94
C ARG A 25 4.27 -6.82 5.35
N VAL A 26 3.78 -7.16 4.17
CA VAL A 26 2.86 -6.35 3.37
C VAL A 26 1.49 -7.01 3.42
N CYS A 27 0.47 -6.29 3.90
CA CYS A 27 -0.87 -6.83 4.12
C CYS A 27 -1.90 -6.00 3.36
N TYR A 28 -2.80 -6.68 2.63
CA TYR A 28 -3.92 -6.03 1.97
C TYR A 28 -5.11 -5.90 2.92
N TYR A 29 -5.67 -4.71 3.02
CA TYR A 29 -6.96 -4.43 3.63
C TYR A 29 -7.99 -4.24 2.51
N SER A 30 -9.04 -5.05 2.49
CA SER A 30 -10.10 -4.96 1.48
C SER A 30 -11.29 -4.15 2.00
N ASN A 31 -11.66 -3.06 1.35
CA ASN A 31 -12.74 -2.19 1.81
C ASN A 31 -14.11 -2.90 1.91
N TRP A 32 -14.39 -3.87 1.03
CA TRP A 32 -15.64 -4.66 1.07
C TRP A 32 -15.75 -5.58 2.30
N SER A 33 -14.70 -5.73 3.10
CA SER A 33 -14.78 -6.47 4.37
C SER A 33 -15.71 -5.80 5.40
N GLN A 34 -15.99 -4.50 5.22
CA GLN A 34 -16.96 -3.74 6.02
C GLN A 34 -18.39 -4.31 5.95
N TYR A 35 -18.73 -5.01 4.86
CA TYR A 35 -20.07 -5.54 4.60
C TYR A 35 -20.27 -6.97 5.09
N ARG A 36 -19.22 -7.62 5.59
CA ARG A 36 -19.34 -8.98 6.15
C ARG A 36 -20.17 -8.95 7.45
N SER A 37 -20.79 -10.09 7.76
CA SER A 37 -21.67 -10.25 8.93
C SER A 37 -20.97 -10.96 10.09
N GLY A 38 -21.44 -10.72 11.32
CA GLY A 38 -20.94 -11.40 12.52
C GLY A 38 -19.44 -11.24 12.73
N VAL A 39 -18.77 -12.32 13.12
CA VAL A 39 -17.31 -12.36 13.36
C VAL A 39 -16.46 -12.13 12.10
N GLY A 40 -17.08 -12.14 10.90
CA GLY A 40 -16.39 -11.85 9.66
C GLY A 40 -16.31 -10.36 9.33
N LYS A 41 -17.07 -9.50 10.02
CA LYS A 41 -17.04 -8.04 9.83
C LYS A 41 -15.66 -7.52 10.24
N PHE A 42 -15.05 -6.72 9.37
CA PHE A 42 -13.70 -6.22 9.60
C PHE A 42 -13.59 -4.78 9.13
N LEU A 43 -13.05 -3.93 9.98
CA LEU A 43 -12.87 -2.48 9.79
C LEU A 43 -11.40 -2.11 10.03
N PRO A 44 -10.97 -0.89 9.64
CA PRO A 44 -9.58 -0.48 9.85
C PRO A 44 -9.14 -0.54 11.32
N GLU A 45 -10.06 -0.29 12.26
CA GLU A 45 -9.78 -0.34 13.71
C GLU A 45 -9.52 -1.75 14.25
N ASP A 46 -9.89 -2.79 13.51
CA ASP A 46 -9.63 -4.18 13.88
C ASP A 46 -8.19 -4.62 13.51
N ILE A 47 -7.44 -3.78 12.79
CA ILE A 47 -6.05 -4.04 12.40
C ILE A 47 -5.12 -3.68 13.56
N ASP A 48 -4.32 -4.65 14.02
CA ASP A 48 -3.17 -4.38 14.88
C ASP A 48 -2.12 -3.56 14.11
N PRO A 49 -1.84 -2.30 14.51
CA PRO A 49 -0.89 -1.41 13.81
C PRO A 49 0.55 -1.95 13.73
N PHE A 50 0.92 -2.92 14.57
CA PHE A 50 2.26 -3.52 14.61
C PHE A 50 2.34 -4.86 13.87
N LEU A 51 1.21 -5.38 13.38
CA LEU A 51 1.18 -6.66 12.67
C LEU A 51 1.96 -6.60 11.36
N CYS A 52 1.80 -5.53 10.58
CA CYS A 52 2.34 -5.37 9.24
C CYS A 52 3.27 -4.16 9.17
N THR A 53 4.30 -4.24 8.33
CA THR A 53 5.16 -3.08 8.02
C THR A 53 4.53 -2.14 6.99
N HIS A 54 3.72 -2.72 6.09
CA HIS A 54 3.03 -1.99 5.03
C HIS A 54 1.58 -2.49 4.97
N LEU A 55 0.62 -1.58 4.98
CA LEU A 55 -0.79 -1.84 4.69
C LEU A 55 -1.12 -1.31 3.30
N ILE A 56 -1.75 -2.13 2.47
CA ILE A 56 -2.24 -1.75 1.17
C ILE A 56 -3.77 -1.71 1.21
N PHE A 57 -4.35 -0.53 1.00
CA PHE A 57 -5.79 -0.36 0.88
C PHE A 57 -6.23 -0.82 -0.52
N ALA A 58 -7.05 -1.86 -0.57
CA ALA A 58 -7.69 -2.38 -1.78
C ALA A 58 -9.17 -1.95 -1.82
N PHE A 59 -9.61 -1.11 -2.76
CA PHE A 59 -8.86 -0.51 -3.89
C PHE A 59 -9.33 0.93 -4.19
N ALA A 60 -8.59 1.63 -5.03
CA ALA A 60 -9.08 2.72 -5.87
C ALA A 60 -9.21 2.23 -7.33
N LYS A 61 -9.82 3.04 -8.19
CA LYS A 61 -10.04 2.70 -9.61
C LYS A 61 -9.46 3.75 -10.55
N VAL A 62 -9.29 3.35 -11.80
CA VAL A 62 -8.99 4.26 -12.92
C VAL A 62 -10.29 4.63 -13.62
N LYS A 63 -10.54 5.92 -13.80
CA LYS A 63 -11.66 6.43 -14.61
C LYS A 63 -11.18 7.65 -15.40
N ASN A 64 -11.42 7.65 -16.71
CA ASN A 64 -10.97 8.75 -17.60
C ASN A 64 -9.48 9.09 -17.44
N SER A 65 -8.61 8.07 -17.31
CA SER A 65 -7.17 8.25 -17.05
C SER A 65 -6.83 9.02 -15.77
N LYS A 66 -7.68 8.93 -14.74
CA LYS A 66 -7.49 9.53 -13.42
C LYS A 66 -7.81 8.50 -12.33
N ILE A 67 -7.18 8.65 -11.17
CA ILE A 67 -7.52 7.86 -9.98
C ILE A 67 -8.82 8.39 -9.35
N GLU A 68 -9.67 7.47 -8.88
CA GLU A 68 -10.89 7.77 -8.13
C GLU A 68 -11.16 6.71 -7.06
N ALA A 69 -11.92 7.05 -6.02
CA ALA A 69 -12.40 6.08 -5.03
C ALA A 69 -13.32 5.03 -5.69
N VAL A 70 -13.30 3.81 -5.15
CA VAL A 70 -14.26 2.78 -5.57
C VAL A 70 -15.63 3.13 -5.03
N GLU A 71 -15.72 3.39 -3.72
CA GLU A 71 -16.96 3.68 -3.01
C GLU A 71 -16.95 5.08 -2.36
N TRP A 72 -18.14 5.64 -2.12
CA TRP A 72 -18.29 6.97 -1.54
C TRP A 72 -17.81 7.04 -0.09
N ASN A 73 -17.88 5.92 0.65
CA ASN A 73 -17.50 5.81 2.06
C ASN A 73 -16.02 5.49 2.28
N ASP A 74 -15.24 5.35 1.21
CA ASP A 74 -13.78 5.35 1.30
C ASP A 74 -13.26 6.77 1.63
N GLU A 75 -13.97 7.80 1.16
CA GLU A 75 -13.66 9.22 1.34
C GLU A 75 -14.24 9.80 2.63
N ASP A 76 -13.57 10.83 3.16
CA ASP A 76 -14.12 11.65 4.23
C ASP A 76 -15.29 12.50 3.70
N THR A 77 -16.36 12.59 4.49
CA THR A 77 -17.41 13.58 4.34
C THR A 77 -17.34 14.59 5.48
N ASP A 78 -18.19 15.63 5.43
CA ASP A 78 -18.28 16.61 6.52
C ASP A 78 -18.75 15.98 7.85
N GLU A 79 -19.42 14.84 7.77
CA GLU A 79 -20.07 14.17 8.91
C GLU A 79 -19.33 12.91 9.36
N ILE A 80 -18.70 12.19 8.43
CA ILE A 80 -18.17 10.84 8.66
C ILE A 80 -16.75 10.72 8.10
N LYS A 81 -15.85 10.14 8.90
CA LYS A 81 -14.53 9.75 8.44
C LYS A 81 -14.59 8.48 7.60
N GLY A 82 -14.09 8.57 6.37
CA GLY A 82 -14.05 7.48 5.42
C GLY A 82 -12.99 6.44 5.75
N LEU A 83 -13.03 5.30 5.06
CA LEU A 83 -12.12 4.19 5.32
C LEU A 83 -10.64 4.56 5.06
N TYR A 84 -10.33 5.45 4.11
CA TYR A 84 -8.97 5.91 3.89
C TYR A 84 -8.38 6.60 5.12
N SER A 85 -9.13 7.57 5.67
CA SER A 85 -8.70 8.34 6.84
C SER A 85 -8.55 7.45 8.06
N ARG A 86 -9.51 6.53 8.27
CA ARG A 86 -9.50 5.56 9.36
C ARG A 86 -8.31 4.59 9.29
N LEU A 87 -7.97 4.10 8.10
CA LEU A 87 -6.79 3.25 7.92
C LEU A 87 -5.49 4.04 8.12
N ASN A 88 -5.39 5.26 7.60
CA ASN A 88 -4.20 6.09 7.78
C ASN A 88 -4.00 6.54 9.23
N LYS A 89 -5.05 6.61 10.04
CA LYS A 89 -4.98 6.89 11.47
C LYS A 89 -4.17 5.84 12.26
N LEU A 90 -4.03 4.61 11.75
CA LEU A 90 -3.19 3.58 12.38
C LEU A 90 -1.71 4.02 12.47
N LYS A 91 -1.26 4.93 11.59
CA LYS A 91 0.08 5.52 11.65
C LYS A 91 0.30 6.45 12.84
N GLU A 92 -0.75 6.95 13.48
CA GLU A 92 -0.63 7.71 14.74
C GLU A 92 -0.20 6.79 15.90
N VAL A 93 -0.56 5.50 15.84
CA VAL A 93 -0.18 4.49 16.84
C VAL A 93 1.18 3.87 16.50
N ASN A 94 1.43 3.60 15.22
CA ASN A 94 2.71 3.11 14.73
C ASN A 94 3.26 4.01 13.60
N PRO A 95 4.09 5.01 13.91
CA PRO A 95 4.66 5.93 12.91
C PRO A 95 5.55 5.25 11.84
N GLU A 96 6.06 4.05 12.12
CA GLU A 96 6.86 3.26 11.18
C GLU A 96 6.00 2.57 10.11
N LEU A 97 4.70 2.39 10.37
CA LEU A 97 3.77 1.78 9.44
C LEU A 97 3.66 2.61 8.16
N LYS A 98 3.75 1.94 7.01
CA LYS A 98 3.49 2.56 5.70
C LYS A 98 2.14 2.15 5.15
N THR A 99 1.43 3.09 4.56
CA THR A 99 0.13 2.84 3.92
C THR A 99 0.21 3.15 2.43
N LEU A 100 -0.23 2.21 1.60
CA LEU A 100 -0.31 2.37 0.16
C LEU A 100 -1.76 2.23 -0.29
N LEU A 101 -2.10 2.86 -1.40
CA LEU A 101 -3.39 2.68 -2.06
C LEU A 101 -3.21 1.83 -3.32
N ALA A 102 -3.86 0.68 -3.38
CA ALA A 102 -3.89 -0.16 -4.56
C ALA A 102 -4.89 0.36 -5.58
N VAL A 103 -4.52 0.39 -6.86
CA VAL A 103 -5.40 0.75 -7.98
C VAL A 103 -5.58 -0.47 -8.86
N GLY A 104 -6.82 -0.96 -8.98
CA GLY A 104 -7.15 -2.09 -9.86
C GLY A 104 -7.81 -3.26 -9.15
N GLY A 105 -7.20 -4.43 -9.27
CA GLY A 105 -7.75 -5.72 -8.87
C GLY A 105 -8.68 -6.31 -9.94
N ALA A 106 -8.99 -7.60 -9.79
CA ALA A 106 -9.77 -8.37 -10.77
C ALA A 106 -11.08 -7.69 -11.24
N SER A 107 -11.81 -7.04 -10.33
CA SER A 107 -13.09 -6.38 -10.64
C SER A 107 -12.95 -5.11 -11.48
N ALA A 108 -11.76 -4.50 -11.55
CA ALA A 108 -11.54 -3.31 -12.38
C ALA A 108 -11.49 -3.63 -13.89
N GLY A 109 -11.20 -4.88 -14.25
CA GLY A 109 -10.95 -5.27 -15.63
C GLY A 109 -9.73 -4.55 -16.23
N SER A 110 -9.47 -4.81 -17.52
CA SER A 110 -8.28 -4.25 -18.20
C SER A 110 -8.55 -2.98 -19.02
N THR A 111 -9.80 -2.73 -19.45
CA THR A 111 -10.13 -1.58 -20.33
C THR A 111 -9.69 -0.23 -19.75
N PRO A 112 -9.98 0.11 -18.47
CA PRO A 112 -9.58 1.41 -17.92
C PRO A 112 -8.07 1.60 -17.88
N PHE A 113 -7.31 0.51 -17.67
CA PHE A 113 -5.85 0.53 -17.69
C PHE A 113 -5.31 0.69 -19.10
N THR A 114 -5.84 -0.05 -20.07
CA THR A 114 -5.46 0.06 -21.48
C THR A 114 -5.64 1.48 -22.01
N GLU A 115 -6.77 2.12 -21.70
CA GLU A 115 -7.03 3.53 -22.06
C GLU A 115 -6.05 4.48 -21.36
N MET A 116 -5.82 4.27 -20.06
CA MET A 116 -4.90 5.09 -19.27
C MET A 116 -3.46 5.01 -19.76
N VAL A 117 -2.99 3.84 -20.23
CA VAL A 117 -1.62 3.69 -20.73
C VAL A 117 -1.43 4.05 -22.20
N ALA A 118 -2.51 4.24 -22.96
CA ALA A 118 -2.50 4.34 -24.42
C ALA A 118 -1.62 5.47 -24.98
N THR A 119 -1.59 6.66 -24.35
CA THR A 119 -0.81 7.81 -24.82
C THR A 119 0.06 8.40 -23.72
N ALA A 120 1.02 9.25 -24.09
CA ALA A 120 1.86 9.95 -23.11
C ALA A 120 1.02 10.89 -22.23
N GLU A 121 -0.01 11.51 -22.81
CA GLU A 121 -0.93 12.43 -22.16
C GLU A 121 -1.81 11.72 -21.13
N THR A 122 -2.37 10.56 -21.47
CA THR A 122 -3.21 9.78 -20.54
C THR A 122 -2.40 9.23 -19.37
N ARG A 123 -1.19 8.71 -19.62
CA ARG A 123 -0.26 8.32 -18.54
C ARG A 123 0.11 9.50 -17.65
N LYS A 124 0.40 10.66 -18.22
CA LYS A 124 0.73 11.87 -17.47
C LYS A 124 -0.44 12.32 -16.59
N SER A 125 -1.67 12.29 -17.12
CA SER A 125 -2.89 12.59 -16.36
C SER A 125 -3.03 11.66 -15.16
N PHE A 126 -2.85 10.36 -15.34
CA PHE A 126 -2.94 9.39 -14.26
C PHE A 126 -1.88 9.60 -13.18
N VAL A 127 -0.61 9.81 -13.58
CA VAL A 127 0.49 10.06 -12.63
C VAL A 127 0.24 11.34 -11.82
N GLN A 128 -0.15 12.44 -12.48
CA GLN A 128 -0.39 13.72 -11.80
C GLN A 128 -1.57 13.65 -10.83
N THR A 129 -2.67 13.04 -11.26
CA THR A 129 -3.85 12.89 -10.39
C THR A 129 -3.58 11.93 -9.24
N SER A 130 -2.87 10.82 -9.48
CA SER A 130 -2.46 9.88 -8.42
C SER A 130 -1.61 10.56 -7.35
N LEU A 131 -0.59 11.32 -7.75
CA LEU A 131 0.26 12.03 -6.80
C LEU A 131 -0.54 12.99 -5.91
N MET A 132 -1.45 13.77 -6.49
CA MET A 132 -2.31 14.68 -5.74
C MET A 132 -3.26 13.93 -4.81
N TYR A 133 -3.90 12.88 -5.33
CA TYR A 133 -4.91 12.10 -4.62
C TYR A 133 -4.33 11.41 -3.38
N LEU A 134 -3.15 10.79 -3.51
CA LEU A 134 -2.44 10.14 -2.40
C LEU A 134 -2.00 11.14 -1.34
N ARG A 135 -1.41 12.27 -1.74
CA ARG A 135 -0.95 13.31 -0.81
C ARG A 135 -2.10 13.90 0.01
N GLN A 136 -3.23 14.19 -0.63
CA GLN A 136 -4.42 14.71 0.04
C GLN A 136 -5.00 13.74 1.07
N ARG A 137 -4.77 12.43 0.89
CA ARG A 137 -5.29 11.37 1.77
C ARG A 137 -4.23 10.79 2.69
N HIS A 138 -3.02 11.34 2.69
CA HIS A 138 -1.89 10.89 3.52
C HIS A 138 -1.45 9.44 3.28
N PHE A 139 -1.54 8.94 2.04
CA PHE A 139 -0.90 7.67 1.66
C PHE A 139 0.59 7.85 1.36
N ASP A 140 1.39 6.85 1.71
CA ASP A 140 2.85 6.83 1.53
C ASP A 140 3.27 6.25 0.17
N GLY A 141 2.34 5.65 -0.58
CA GLY A 141 2.65 5.10 -1.90
C GLY A 141 1.44 4.58 -2.67
N LEU A 142 1.73 4.05 -3.86
CA LEU A 142 0.77 3.47 -4.79
C LEU A 142 1.15 2.01 -5.05
N ASP A 143 0.15 1.13 -5.04
CA ASP A 143 0.26 -0.23 -5.58
C ASP A 143 -0.53 -0.30 -6.89
N LEU A 144 0.09 -0.71 -7.99
CA LEU A 144 -0.57 -0.83 -9.28
C LEU A 144 -0.88 -2.30 -9.54
N ASP A 145 -2.17 -2.63 -9.51
CA ASP A 145 -2.68 -4.00 -9.61
C ASP A 145 -3.52 -4.18 -10.89
N TRP A 146 -2.87 -4.00 -12.05
CA TRP A 146 -3.48 -4.24 -13.35
C TRP A 146 -3.42 -5.73 -13.70
N GLU A 147 -4.59 -6.36 -13.77
CA GLU A 147 -4.74 -7.78 -14.07
C GLU A 147 -5.40 -8.02 -15.45
N TYR A 148 -4.68 -8.13 -16.57
CA TYR A 148 -3.23 -8.01 -16.76
C TYR A 148 -2.91 -7.20 -18.02
N PRO A 149 -1.73 -6.56 -18.13
CA PRO A 149 -1.27 -5.99 -19.40
C PRO A 149 -1.03 -7.07 -20.46
N GLY A 150 -1.72 -6.97 -21.59
CA GLY A 150 -1.53 -7.88 -22.73
C GLY A 150 -2.05 -9.30 -22.48
N THR A 151 -1.36 -10.32 -22.99
CA THR A 151 -1.76 -11.73 -22.81
C THR A 151 -1.26 -12.28 -21.48
N SER A 152 -2.15 -12.27 -20.48
CA SER A 152 -2.17 -13.15 -19.30
C SER A 152 -0.83 -13.43 -18.60
N VAL A 153 -0.26 -12.43 -17.91
CA VAL A 153 0.78 -12.63 -16.89
C VAL A 153 0.52 -11.71 -15.69
N PHE A 154 0.57 -12.27 -14.48
CA PHE A 154 0.41 -11.55 -13.21
C PHE A 154 1.49 -10.49 -13.02
N LEU A 155 1.12 -9.19 -13.08
CA LEU A 155 2.02 -8.07 -12.85
C LEU A 155 1.51 -7.21 -11.69
N LYS A 156 2.04 -7.43 -10.49
CA LYS A 156 1.92 -6.51 -9.35
C LYS A 156 3.13 -5.60 -9.30
N ILE A 157 2.93 -4.28 -9.44
CA ILE A 157 3.99 -3.30 -9.24
C ILE A 157 3.69 -2.50 -7.98
N ASN A 158 4.42 -2.80 -6.90
CA ASN A 158 4.44 -1.99 -5.70
C ASN A 158 5.42 -0.83 -5.88
N ILE A 159 4.93 0.40 -6.02
CA ILE A 159 5.78 1.60 -6.05
C ILE A 159 5.93 2.11 -4.62
N GLY A 160 6.66 1.35 -3.80
CA GLY A 160 7.11 1.75 -2.48
C GLY A 160 8.55 2.27 -2.55
N LEU A 161 8.71 3.59 -2.68
CA LEU A 161 10.01 4.22 -2.46
C LEU A 161 10.26 4.20 -0.94
N HIS A 162 11.08 3.27 -0.46
CA HIS A 162 12.08 3.43 0.61
C HIS A 162 12.46 2.07 1.26
N CYS A 163 13.67 1.62 0.95
CA CYS A 163 14.68 1.19 1.93
C CYS A 163 15.93 1.97 1.54
N TRP A 164 16.22 3.05 2.25
CA TRP A 164 17.59 3.53 2.33
C TRP A 164 17.95 3.47 3.82
N TYR A 165 19.15 2.92 4.05
CA TYR A 165 19.78 2.66 5.35
C TYR A 165 19.57 3.76 6.39
#